data_AF-A0A9K3Q6A5-F1
#
_entry.id   AF-A0A9K3Q6A5-F1
#
_cell.length_a   1.000
_cell.length_b   1.000
_cell.length_c   1.000
_cell.angle_alpha   90.00
_cell.angle_beta   90.00
_cell.angle_gamma   90.00
#
_symmetry.space_group_name_H-M   'P 1'
#
loop_
_entity.id
_entity.type
_entity.pdbx_description
1 polymer ?
#
loop_
_entity_poly.entity_id
_entity_poly.type
_entity_poly.pdbx_seq_one_letter_code
_entity_poly.pdbx_strand_id
1 'polypeptide(L)'
;MNQQRLIQSTVLSRRFSPSTYRRLAEQDAKPSSAPPPPQPSVLHRIFTPKRVRVLKKMGAGLVVSSVPIFVWWKWAVDQRHGKLEEVRTKVRVPNVQTIDDLMIERCRPGDVLLFDRRWEHCAAGPLAALVCIVGRALLCKEDPNKVMADGKYDHCGIVVPGYKKHKGDEFDPSNLLLLEATAGEGIVARPLLTRLEMSESRSVVLLPLALPGERRNDQFYEASPSVIATEQIVRKKLEEFRDAWVKTSQEMKYQRAHSTLGLVGALAYAFGYHTENAGPTSPSAWFVTKALAEAKIAQNVSERNIKEAKVEDFLRDYRFQDHDVIRLRPGWRFLPPVSFREN
;
A
#
# COMPACT_ATOMS: atom_id res chain seq x y z
N MET A 1 23.06 -5.22 51.76
CA MET A 1 22.71 -3.84 51.36
C MET A 1 21.40 -3.88 50.59
N ASN A 2 20.34 -3.45 51.26
CA ASN A 2 18.95 -3.42 50.79
C ASN A 2 18.70 -2.16 49.96
N GLN A 3 17.93 -2.25 48.87
CA GLN A 3 16.94 -1.23 48.52
C GLN A 3 15.92 -1.78 47.50
N GLN A 4 14.84 -2.34 48.04
CA GLN A 4 13.53 -2.38 47.39
C GLN A 4 12.77 -1.09 47.74
N ARG A 5 12.22 -0.39 46.75
CA ARG A 5 11.15 0.62 46.88
C ARG A 5 10.13 0.25 45.80
N LEU A 6 8.95 -0.29 46.10
CA LEU A 6 7.76 0.33 46.70
C LEU A 6 7.38 1.66 46.02
N ILE A 7 6.50 1.59 45.02
CA ILE A 7 5.66 2.71 44.60
C ILE A 7 4.21 2.25 44.63
N GLN A 8 3.42 3.07 45.31
CA GLN A 8 2.07 2.86 45.78
C GLN A 8 1.01 2.93 44.68
N SER A 9 -0.05 2.19 44.94
CA SER A 9 -1.36 2.20 44.30
C SER A 9 -2.03 3.58 44.35
N THR A 10 -2.64 3.99 43.24
CA THR A 10 -3.66 5.05 43.24
C THR A 10 -4.92 4.50 42.55
N VAL A 11 -5.80 3.93 43.36
CA VAL A 11 -7.15 3.51 42.96
C VAL A 11 -8.07 4.72 43.15
N LEU A 12 -8.49 5.32 42.04
CA LEU A 12 -9.54 6.35 42.06
C LEU A 12 -10.91 5.69 42.15
N SER A 13 -11.45 5.69 43.37
CA SER A 13 -12.84 5.37 43.68
C SER A 13 -13.75 6.51 43.24
N ARG A 14 -14.43 6.36 42.09
CA ARG A 14 -15.59 7.20 41.77
C ARG A 14 -16.80 6.69 42.54
N ARG A 15 -17.18 7.43 43.57
CA ARG A 15 -18.43 7.29 44.32
C ARG A 15 -19.62 7.52 43.38
N PHE A 16 -20.44 6.49 43.18
CA PHE A 16 -21.78 6.63 42.63
C PHE A 16 -22.75 7.01 43.77
N SER A 17 -23.56 8.04 43.54
CA SER A 17 -24.56 8.55 44.47
C SER A 17 -25.78 7.59 44.52
N PRO A 18 -26.31 7.23 45.71
CA PRO A 18 -27.41 6.25 45.84
C PRO A 18 -28.83 6.80 45.60
N SER A 19 -29.02 8.01 45.04
CA SER A 19 -30.34 8.66 45.00
C SER A 19 -31.18 8.42 43.73
N THR A 20 -30.71 7.65 42.75
CA THR A 20 -31.41 7.47 41.47
C THR A 20 -32.34 6.23 41.42
N TYR A 21 -32.25 5.31 42.40
CA TYR A 21 -32.98 4.03 42.35
C TYR A 21 -34.38 4.03 43.00
N ARG A 22 -34.93 5.19 43.38
CA ARG A 22 -36.23 5.27 44.08
C ARG A 22 -37.40 5.80 43.24
N ARG A 23 -37.24 5.94 41.92
CA ARG A 23 -38.33 6.41 41.01
C ARG A 23 -38.83 5.37 40.00
N LEU A 24 -38.40 4.12 40.09
CA LEU A 24 -38.82 3.06 39.16
C LEU A 24 -39.68 1.95 39.78
N ALA A 25 -40.10 2.09 41.04
CA ALA A 25 -40.84 1.03 41.76
C ALA A 25 -42.27 1.42 42.20
N GLU A 26 -42.87 2.46 41.61
CA GLU A 26 -44.19 2.96 42.03
C GLU A 26 -45.15 3.25 40.86
N GLN A 27 -45.06 2.49 39.76
CA GLN A 27 -46.00 2.61 38.63
C GLN A 27 -46.74 1.32 38.24
N ASP A 28 -46.65 0.25 39.03
CA ASP A 28 -47.43 -0.97 38.82
C ASP A 28 -48.59 -1.07 39.81
N ALA A 29 -49.71 -0.41 39.49
CA ALA A 29 -51.05 -0.82 39.92
C ALA A 29 -52.14 0.01 39.21
N LYS A 30 -52.52 -0.40 37.98
CA LYS A 30 -53.82 -0.04 37.42
C LYS A 30 -54.44 -1.24 36.71
N PRO A 31 -55.72 -1.58 36.97
CA PRO A 31 -56.34 -2.79 36.46
C PRO A 31 -56.78 -2.64 34.99
N SER A 32 -56.51 -3.72 34.24
CA SER A 32 -57.29 -4.33 33.16
C SER A 32 -58.22 -3.40 32.35
N SER A 33 -57.80 -3.07 31.13
CA SER A 33 -58.69 -2.72 30.03
C SER A 33 -58.47 -3.70 28.87
N ALA A 34 -59.56 -4.06 28.19
CA ALA A 34 -59.66 -5.12 27.19
C ALA A 34 -58.57 -5.06 26.09
N PRO A 35 -58.18 -6.21 25.51
CA PRO A 35 -57.17 -6.26 24.46
C PRO A 35 -57.62 -5.45 23.23
N PRO A 36 -56.78 -4.56 22.67
CA PRO A 36 -57.09 -3.85 21.45
C PRO A 36 -57.16 -4.83 20.26
N PRO A 37 -57.97 -4.51 19.23
CA PRO A 37 -58.07 -5.34 18.04
C PRO A 37 -56.69 -5.46 17.36
N PRO A 38 -56.42 -6.59 16.67
CA PRO A 38 -55.13 -6.86 16.05
C PRO A 38 -54.78 -5.73 15.08
N GLN A 39 -53.72 -4.99 15.38
CA GLN A 39 -53.20 -3.99 14.46
C GLN A 39 -52.60 -4.71 13.24
N PRO A 40 -52.91 -4.26 12.01
CA PRO A 40 -52.32 -4.82 10.80
C PRO A 40 -50.79 -4.69 10.87
N SER A 41 -50.09 -5.78 10.55
CA SER A 41 -48.64 -5.88 10.66
C SER A 41 -47.92 -4.71 9.99
N VAL A 42 -46.99 -4.09 10.73
CA VAL A 42 -46.22 -2.88 10.35
C VAL A 42 -45.51 -3.02 8.99
N LEU A 43 -45.27 -4.25 8.53
CA LEU A 43 -44.70 -4.55 7.21
C LEU A 43 -45.57 -4.11 6.03
N HIS A 44 -46.90 -4.04 6.18
CA HIS A 44 -47.79 -3.65 5.07
C HIS A 44 -47.82 -2.13 4.81
N ARG A 45 -47.31 -1.29 5.72
CA ARG A 45 -47.31 0.18 5.57
C ARG A 45 -46.05 0.75 4.91
N ILE A 46 -44.99 -0.04 4.71
CA ILE A 46 -43.68 0.48 4.25
C ILE A 46 -43.55 0.44 2.72
N PHE A 47 -44.25 -0.46 2.04
CA PHE A 47 -44.17 -0.65 0.58
C PHE A 47 -45.44 -0.19 -0.15
N THR A 48 -45.67 1.12 -0.22
CA THR A 48 -46.69 1.65 -1.13
C THR A 48 -46.24 1.48 -2.59
N PRO A 49 -47.14 1.16 -3.54
CA PRO A 49 -46.79 0.91 -4.95
C PRO A 49 -46.11 2.11 -5.63
N LYS A 50 -46.32 3.33 -5.13
CA LYS A 50 -45.62 4.54 -5.57
C LYS A 50 -44.13 4.53 -5.17
N ARG A 51 -43.78 4.10 -3.96
CA ARG A 51 -42.38 3.97 -3.51
C ARG A 51 -41.64 2.86 -4.26
N VAL A 52 -42.31 1.75 -4.54
CA VAL A 52 -41.76 0.67 -5.37
C VAL A 52 -41.44 1.17 -6.79
N ARG A 53 -42.29 2.02 -7.37
CA ARG A 53 -42.07 2.60 -8.70
C ARG A 53 -40.89 3.59 -8.73
N VAL A 54 -40.71 4.39 -7.67
CA VAL A 54 -39.54 5.29 -7.53
C VAL A 54 -38.25 4.49 -7.34
N LEU A 55 -38.25 3.47 -6.47
CA LEU A 55 -37.11 2.56 -6.28
C LEU A 55 -36.73 1.85 -7.58
N LYS A 56 -37.70 1.40 -8.39
CA LYS A 56 -37.43 0.82 -9.71
C LYS A 56 -36.80 1.83 -10.68
N LYS A 57 -37.24 3.09 -10.68
CA LYS A 57 -36.65 4.15 -11.52
C LYS A 57 -35.25 4.56 -11.07
N MET A 58 -35.00 4.64 -9.76
CA MET A 58 -33.66 4.88 -9.21
C MET A 58 -32.72 3.70 -9.48
N GLY A 59 -33.23 2.47 -9.33
CA GLY A 59 -32.50 1.26 -9.70
C GLY A 59 -32.13 1.22 -11.18
N ALA A 60 -33.05 1.58 -12.08
CA ALA A 60 -32.76 1.68 -13.50
C ALA A 60 -31.69 2.75 -13.81
N GLY A 61 -31.73 3.90 -13.14
CA GLY A 61 -30.70 4.94 -13.28
C GLY A 61 -29.30 4.48 -12.85
N LEU A 62 -29.20 3.72 -11.76
CA LEU A 62 -27.95 3.11 -11.29
C LEU A 62 -27.43 2.02 -12.24
N VAL A 63 -28.32 1.27 -12.90
CA VAL A 63 -27.93 0.28 -13.91
C VAL A 63 -27.35 0.97 -15.14
N VAL A 64 -27.99 2.00 -15.69
CA VAL A 64 -27.50 2.68 -16.90
C VAL A 64 -26.14 3.35 -16.67
N SER A 65 -25.92 3.95 -15.50
CA SER A 65 -24.66 4.59 -15.16
C SER A 65 -23.53 3.61 -14.78
N SER A 66 -23.84 2.36 -14.43
CA SER A 66 -22.83 1.34 -14.13
C SER A 66 -22.37 0.54 -15.36
N VAL A 67 -23.14 0.50 -16.46
CA VAL A 67 -22.75 -0.20 -17.69
C VAL A 67 -21.40 0.30 -18.24
N PRO A 68 -21.13 1.61 -18.43
CA PRO A 68 -19.85 2.07 -18.95
C PRO A 68 -18.67 1.69 -18.05
N ILE A 69 -18.85 1.75 -16.73
CA ILE A 69 -17.84 1.40 -15.74
C ILE A 69 -17.52 -0.09 -15.80
N PHE A 70 -18.55 -0.93 -15.90
CA PHE A 70 -18.38 -2.37 -16.02
C PHE A 70 -17.70 -2.75 -17.34
N VAL A 71 -18.12 -2.16 -18.47
CA VAL A 71 -17.52 -2.39 -19.79
C VAL A 71 -16.04 -1.98 -19.79
N TRP A 72 -15.71 -0.80 -19.27
CA TRP A 72 -14.34 -0.33 -19.12
C TRP A 72 -13.51 -1.28 -18.24
N TRP A 73 -14.04 -1.67 -17.08
CA TRP A 73 -13.33 -2.57 -16.16
C TRP A 73 -13.07 -3.93 -16.81
N LYS A 74 -14.09 -4.50 -17.48
CA LYS A 74 -13.94 -5.77 -18.20
C LYS A 74 -12.89 -5.65 -19.31
N TRP A 75 -12.92 -4.58 -20.09
CA TRP A 75 -11.89 -4.32 -21.11
C TRP A 75 -10.49 -4.23 -20.51
N ALA A 76 -10.30 -3.51 -19.41
CA ALA A 76 -9.01 -3.40 -18.73
C ALA A 76 -8.52 -4.74 -18.17
N VAL A 77 -9.43 -5.57 -17.64
CA VAL A 77 -9.12 -6.93 -17.18
C VAL A 77 -8.71 -7.83 -18.34
N ASP A 78 -9.47 -7.80 -19.45
CA ASP A 78 -9.20 -8.61 -20.62
C ASP A 78 -7.86 -8.20 -21.27
N GLN A 79 -7.54 -6.90 -21.34
CA GLN A 79 -6.21 -6.43 -21.78
C GLN A 79 -5.08 -6.93 -20.89
N ARG A 80 -5.24 -6.84 -19.55
CA ARG A 80 -4.23 -7.33 -18.61
C ARG A 80 -4.00 -8.84 -18.74
N HIS A 81 -5.07 -9.61 -18.93
CA HIS A 81 -4.94 -11.06 -19.16
C HIS A 81 -4.24 -11.35 -20.49
N GLY A 82 -4.60 -10.65 -21.56
CA GLY A 82 -3.92 -10.79 -22.85
C GLY A 82 -2.42 -10.49 -22.75
N LYS A 83 -2.04 -9.43 -22.03
CA LYS A 83 -0.63 -9.10 -21.80
C LYS A 83 0.08 -10.16 -20.96
N LEU A 84 -0.61 -10.73 -19.97
CA LEU A 84 -0.07 -11.81 -19.14
C LEU A 84 0.22 -13.07 -19.95
N GLU A 85 -0.68 -13.42 -20.86
CA GLU A 85 -0.48 -14.53 -21.78
C GLU A 85 0.67 -14.26 -22.75
N GLU A 86 0.78 -13.04 -23.29
CA GLU A 86 1.90 -12.63 -24.14
C GLU A 86 3.24 -12.80 -23.41
N VAL A 87 3.38 -12.24 -22.20
CA VAL A 87 4.61 -12.34 -21.40
C VAL A 87 4.92 -13.78 -21.02
N ARG A 88 3.90 -14.58 -20.70
CA ARG A 88 4.06 -16.00 -20.34
C ARG A 88 4.50 -16.86 -21.52
N THR A 89 4.04 -16.53 -22.73
CA THR A 89 4.32 -17.30 -23.96
C THR A 89 5.51 -16.75 -24.75
N LYS A 90 6.04 -15.59 -24.37
CA LYS A 90 7.23 -14.98 -24.97
C LYS A 90 8.42 -15.91 -24.89
N VAL A 91 8.88 -16.38 -26.05
CA VAL A 91 10.12 -17.17 -26.17
C VAL A 91 11.30 -16.22 -26.01
N ARG A 92 12.09 -16.39 -24.94
CA ARG A 92 13.34 -15.65 -24.76
C ARG A 92 14.42 -16.30 -25.61
N VAL A 93 14.92 -15.57 -26.59
CA VAL A 93 16.01 -16.04 -27.46
C VAL A 93 17.29 -16.02 -26.62
N PRO A 94 18.00 -17.15 -26.49
CA PRO A 94 19.28 -17.16 -25.76
C PRO A 94 20.25 -16.17 -26.41
N ASN A 95 21.02 -15.45 -25.59
CA ASN A 95 22.00 -14.42 -25.96
C ASN A 95 21.45 -13.09 -26.52
N VAL A 96 20.13 -12.90 -26.56
CA VAL A 96 19.53 -11.57 -26.82
C VAL A 96 19.07 -10.99 -25.49
N GLN A 97 19.94 -10.21 -24.85
CA GLN A 97 19.57 -9.47 -23.64
C GLN A 97 18.66 -8.29 -24.03
N THR A 98 17.48 -8.23 -23.42
CA THR A 98 16.61 -7.05 -23.51
C THR A 98 17.10 -5.96 -22.54
N ILE A 99 16.63 -4.73 -22.74
CA ILE A 99 16.90 -3.63 -21.80
C ILE A 99 16.41 -4.00 -20.39
N ASP A 100 15.26 -4.66 -20.30
CA ASP A 100 14.70 -5.11 -19.02
C ASP A 100 15.63 -6.14 -18.35
N ASP A 101 16.27 -7.04 -19.10
CA ASP A 101 17.23 -8.02 -18.57
C ASP A 101 18.48 -7.32 -18.00
N LEU A 102 19.08 -6.41 -18.79
CA LEU A 102 20.26 -5.63 -18.39
C LEU A 102 20.00 -4.79 -17.13
N MET A 103 18.78 -4.28 -16.99
CA MET A 103 18.42 -3.45 -15.86
C MET A 103 18.14 -4.28 -14.61
N ILE A 104 17.63 -5.51 -14.73
CA ILE A 104 17.46 -6.43 -13.61
C ILE A 104 18.79 -6.89 -13.05
N GLU A 105 19.79 -7.10 -13.90
CA GLU A 105 21.16 -7.40 -13.45
C GLU A 105 21.75 -6.29 -12.57
N ARG A 106 21.24 -5.06 -12.67
CA ARG A 106 21.64 -3.93 -11.81
C ARG A 106 20.84 -3.84 -10.51
N CYS A 107 19.69 -4.48 -10.42
CA CYS A 107 18.84 -4.47 -9.23
C CYS A 107 19.43 -5.30 -8.10
N ARG A 108 19.19 -4.87 -6.87
CA ARG A 108 19.56 -5.60 -5.66
C ARG A 108 18.45 -5.54 -4.62
N PRO A 109 18.39 -6.52 -3.69
CA PRO A 109 17.47 -6.45 -2.57
C PRO A 109 17.60 -5.13 -1.79
N GLY A 110 16.49 -4.45 -1.57
CA GLY A 110 16.43 -3.14 -0.91
C GLY A 110 16.23 -1.96 -1.85
N ASP A 111 16.45 -2.15 -3.16
CA ASP A 111 16.12 -1.13 -4.16
C ASP A 111 14.62 -0.87 -4.18
N VAL A 112 14.23 0.38 -4.48
CA VAL A 112 12.82 0.77 -4.56
C VAL A 112 12.49 1.09 -6.01
N LEU A 113 11.39 0.53 -6.51
CA LEU A 113 10.85 0.84 -7.83
C LEU A 113 9.63 1.74 -7.68
N LEU A 114 9.61 2.82 -8.45
CA LEU A 114 8.51 3.75 -8.55
C LEU A 114 7.80 3.58 -9.89
N PHE A 115 6.48 3.64 -9.87
CA PHE A 115 5.62 3.45 -11.04
C PHE A 115 4.70 4.66 -11.21
N ASP A 116 4.67 5.26 -12.41
CA ASP A 116 3.60 6.18 -12.84
C ASP A 116 2.56 5.33 -13.59
N ARG A 117 1.57 4.81 -12.86
CA ARG A 117 0.56 3.91 -13.45
C ARG A 117 -0.44 4.69 -14.30
N ARG A 118 -0.87 4.05 -15.38
CA ARG A 118 -2.02 4.47 -16.18
C ARG A 118 -3.32 4.01 -15.50
N TRP A 119 -4.04 4.93 -14.88
CA TRP A 119 -5.30 4.63 -14.19
C TRP A 119 -6.38 4.17 -15.19
N GLU A 120 -6.29 4.61 -16.44
CA GLU A 120 -7.14 4.21 -17.56
C GLU A 120 -7.06 2.70 -17.88
N HIS A 121 -5.99 2.01 -17.48
CA HIS A 121 -5.79 0.56 -17.64
C HIS A 121 -5.86 -0.22 -16.31
N CYS A 122 -6.44 0.36 -15.26
CA CYS A 122 -6.47 -0.28 -13.94
C CYS A 122 -7.45 -1.48 -13.88
N ALA A 123 -6.92 -2.69 -14.05
CA ALA A 123 -7.70 -3.93 -13.97
C ALA A 123 -8.15 -4.31 -12.53
N ALA A 124 -7.67 -3.61 -11.50
CA ALA A 124 -7.97 -3.91 -10.09
C ALA A 124 -9.40 -3.52 -9.67
N GLY A 125 -10.16 -2.89 -10.55
CA GLY A 125 -11.57 -2.53 -10.35
C GLY A 125 -11.82 -1.03 -10.32
N PRO A 126 -13.09 -0.60 -10.47
CA PRO A 126 -13.45 0.82 -10.52
C PRO A 126 -13.03 1.61 -9.28
N LEU A 127 -13.17 1.01 -8.09
CA LEU A 127 -12.76 1.66 -6.85
C LEU A 127 -11.24 1.87 -6.80
N ALA A 128 -10.45 0.90 -7.29
CA ALA A 128 -9.00 1.03 -7.35
C ALA A 128 -8.57 2.13 -8.32
N ALA A 129 -9.22 2.23 -9.48
CA ALA A 129 -8.97 3.31 -10.44
C ALA A 129 -9.32 4.68 -9.87
N LEU A 130 -10.47 4.79 -9.18
CA LEU A 130 -10.85 6.01 -8.48
C LEU A 130 -9.81 6.40 -7.43
N VAL A 131 -9.30 5.44 -6.65
CA VAL A 131 -8.21 5.67 -5.67
C VAL A 131 -6.95 6.17 -6.36
N CYS A 132 -6.59 5.64 -7.53
CA CYS A 132 -5.42 6.12 -8.28
C CYS A 132 -5.61 7.57 -8.73
N ILE A 133 -6.80 7.91 -9.25
CA ILE A 133 -7.13 9.28 -9.68
C ILE A 133 -7.11 10.25 -8.49
N VAL A 134 -7.79 9.92 -7.41
CA VAL A 134 -7.87 10.74 -6.20
C VAL A 134 -6.50 10.87 -5.54
N GLY A 135 -5.76 9.76 -5.41
CA GLY A 135 -4.40 9.75 -4.88
C GLY A 135 -3.46 10.63 -5.69
N ARG A 136 -3.49 10.52 -7.03
CA ARG A 136 -2.70 11.39 -7.91
C ARG A 136 -3.10 12.86 -7.77
N ALA A 137 -4.38 13.18 -7.74
CA ALA A 137 -4.86 14.56 -7.65
C ALA A 137 -4.56 15.22 -6.30
N LEU A 138 -4.63 14.47 -5.19
CA LEU A 138 -4.46 15.00 -3.84
C LEU A 138 -3.02 14.91 -3.32
N LEU A 139 -2.30 13.86 -3.69
CA LEU A 139 -0.97 13.56 -3.12
C LEU A 139 0.18 13.96 -4.05
N CYS A 140 -0.05 14.09 -5.35
CA CYS A 140 0.98 14.58 -6.28
C CYS A 140 0.70 16.06 -6.59
N LYS A 141 1.54 16.98 -6.08
CA LYS A 141 1.42 18.40 -6.44
C LYS A 141 1.72 18.60 -7.93
N GLU A 142 0.83 19.28 -8.65
CA GLU A 142 1.10 19.69 -10.03
C GLU A 142 1.85 21.01 -10.00
N ASP A 143 3.15 20.98 -10.33
CA ASP A 143 3.94 22.19 -10.52
C ASP A 143 4.14 22.39 -12.04
N PRO A 144 3.46 23.36 -12.68
CA PRO A 144 3.44 23.50 -14.14
C PRO A 144 4.80 23.86 -14.74
N ASN A 145 5.78 24.25 -13.92
CA ASN A 145 7.10 24.70 -14.36
C ASN A 145 8.19 23.63 -14.25
N LYS A 146 7.87 22.40 -13.83
CA LYS A 146 8.87 21.33 -13.67
C LYS A 146 8.76 20.28 -14.77
N VAL A 147 9.74 20.30 -15.66
CA VAL A 147 9.88 19.41 -16.82
C VAL A 147 10.50 18.08 -16.38
N MET A 148 9.78 16.97 -16.64
CA MET A 148 10.23 15.55 -16.70
C MET A 148 10.96 14.92 -15.50
N ALA A 149 11.78 15.63 -14.73
CA ALA A 149 12.59 15.08 -13.63
C ALA A 149 11.75 14.66 -12.40
N ASP A 150 10.54 15.19 -12.26
CA ASP A 150 9.60 14.91 -11.15
C ASP A 150 8.42 14.05 -11.65
N GLY A 151 8.69 12.85 -12.18
CA GLY A 151 7.63 11.90 -12.53
C GLY A 151 6.61 11.74 -11.39
N LYS A 152 5.31 11.82 -11.70
CA LYS A 152 4.23 11.64 -10.71
C LYS A 152 4.03 10.15 -10.47
N TYR A 153 4.79 9.58 -9.54
CA TYR A 153 4.66 8.18 -9.18
C TYR A 153 3.51 8.00 -8.17
N ASP A 154 2.59 7.10 -8.48
CA ASP A 154 1.42 6.81 -7.65
C ASP A 154 1.53 5.46 -6.93
N HIS A 155 2.58 4.69 -7.23
CA HIS A 155 2.82 3.38 -6.68
C HIS A 155 4.30 3.07 -6.55
N CYS A 156 4.66 2.25 -5.56
CA CYS A 156 6.01 1.78 -5.36
C CYS A 156 6.06 0.34 -4.85
N GLY A 157 7.18 -0.32 -5.10
CA GLY A 157 7.51 -1.62 -4.54
C GLY A 157 8.98 -1.69 -4.17
N ILE A 158 9.33 -2.66 -3.33
CA ILE A 158 10.71 -2.91 -2.92
C ILE A 158 11.20 -4.22 -3.57
N VAL A 159 12.42 -4.19 -4.09
CA VAL A 159 13.08 -5.38 -4.61
C VAL A 159 13.50 -6.25 -3.43
N VAL A 160 13.12 -7.52 -3.45
CA VAL A 160 13.45 -8.50 -2.42
C VAL A 160 14.04 -9.76 -3.06
N PRO A 161 14.76 -10.59 -2.28
CA PRO A 161 15.27 -11.85 -2.79
C PRO A 161 14.12 -12.74 -3.27
N GLY A 162 14.39 -13.58 -4.27
CA GLY A 162 13.46 -14.61 -4.69
C GLY A 162 13.35 -15.80 -3.76
N TYR A 163 12.39 -16.68 -4.06
CA TYR A 163 12.23 -17.93 -3.32
C TYR A 163 13.34 -18.90 -3.72
N LYS A 164 14.05 -19.46 -2.74
CA LYS A 164 15.12 -20.44 -2.99
C LYS A 164 14.49 -21.84 -3.10
N LYS A 165 14.46 -22.43 -4.29
CA LYS A 165 14.10 -23.84 -4.51
C LYS A 165 15.35 -24.71 -4.54
N HIS A 166 16.43 -24.18 -5.09
CA HIS A 166 17.73 -24.83 -5.21
C HIS A 166 18.86 -23.92 -4.68
N LYS A 167 20.01 -24.50 -4.35
CA LYS A 167 21.19 -23.72 -3.91
C LYS A 167 21.70 -22.77 -5.01
N GLY A 168 21.51 -23.13 -6.29
CA GLY A 168 21.90 -22.29 -7.43
C GLY A 168 21.14 -20.96 -7.50
N ASP A 169 19.89 -20.94 -7.01
CA ASP A 169 19.02 -19.76 -7.04
C ASP A 169 19.54 -18.59 -6.18
N GLU A 170 20.50 -18.85 -5.30
CA GLU A 170 21.17 -17.82 -4.49
C GLU A 170 22.11 -16.94 -5.31
N PHE A 171 22.69 -17.53 -6.36
CA PHE A 171 23.68 -16.91 -7.24
C PHE A 171 23.07 -16.40 -8.56
N ASP A 172 21.79 -16.68 -8.81
CA ASP A 172 21.08 -16.17 -9.97
C ASP A 172 20.70 -14.69 -9.75
N PRO A 173 21.31 -13.74 -10.50
CA PRO A 173 21.00 -12.32 -10.35
C PRO A 173 19.56 -11.98 -10.77
N SER A 174 18.92 -12.85 -11.56
CA SER A 174 17.53 -12.67 -11.99
C SER A 174 16.50 -13.16 -10.96
N ASN A 175 16.94 -13.87 -9.91
CA ASN A 175 16.09 -14.37 -8.83
C ASN A 175 15.71 -13.26 -7.84
N LEU A 176 15.05 -12.24 -8.37
CA LEU A 176 14.54 -11.08 -7.64
C LEU A 176 13.02 -11.01 -7.79
N LEU A 177 12.37 -10.60 -6.71
CA LEU A 177 10.94 -10.34 -6.70
C LEU A 177 10.70 -8.86 -6.42
N LEU A 178 9.64 -8.32 -7.01
CA LEU A 178 9.04 -7.08 -6.54
C LEU A 178 8.01 -7.41 -5.46
N LEU A 179 8.24 -6.91 -4.25
CA LEU A 179 7.28 -6.96 -3.16
C LEU A 179 6.51 -5.63 -3.14
N GLU A 180 5.20 -5.71 -3.40
CA GLU A 180 4.34 -4.52 -3.54
C GLU A 180 2.95 -4.77 -2.92
N ALA A 181 2.35 -3.70 -2.39
CA ALA A 181 0.95 -3.71 -1.94
C ALA A 181 0.05 -3.24 -3.08
N THR A 182 -0.80 -4.11 -3.61
CA THR A 182 -1.62 -3.85 -4.80
C THR A 182 -3.11 -3.89 -4.51
N ALA A 183 -3.87 -3.06 -5.22
CA ALA A 183 -5.31 -3.21 -5.30
C ALA A 183 -5.65 -4.50 -6.06
N GLY A 184 -6.51 -5.34 -5.49
CA GLY A 184 -6.99 -6.57 -6.13
C GLY A 184 -6.27 -7.86 -5.71
N GLU A 185 -4.98 -7.83 -5.41
CA GLU A 185 -4.23 -9.02 -4.95
C GLU A 185 -3.65 -8.86 -3.53
N GLY A 186 -3.68 -7.64 -2.99
CA GLY A 186 -3.10 -7.34 -1.69
C GLY A 186 -1.58 -7.23 -1.74
N ILE A 187 -0.89 -7.61 -0.67
CA ILE A 187 0.58 -7.67 -0.66
C ILE A 187 1.03 -8.95 -1.36
N VAL A 188 1.83 -8.78 -2.40
CA VAL A 188 2.28 -9.86 -3.28
C VAL A 188 3.77 -9.71 -3.61
N ALA A 189 4.44 -10.84 -3.78
CA ALA A 189 5.80 -10.91 -4.28
C ALA A 189 5.78 -11.53 -5.68
N ARG A 190 6.19 -10.78 -6.70
CA ARG A 190 6.14 -11.20 -8.11
C ARG A 190 7.54 -11.21 -8.73
N PRO A 191 7.86 -12.14 -9.64
CA PRO A 191 9.11 -12.10 -10.40
C PRO A 191 9.32 -10.71 -11.00
N LEU A 192 10.48 -10.10 -10.71
CA LEU A 192 10.75 -8.72 -11.05
C LEU A 192 10.64 -8.49 -12.56
N LEU A 193 11.27 -9.36 -13.35
CA LEU A 193 11.22 -9.31 -14.82
C LEU A 193 9.80 -9.36 -15.36
N THR A 194 9.04 -10.38 -14.96
CA THR A 194 7.64 -10.53 -15.37
C THR A 194 6.84 -9.29 -14.98
N ARG A 195 7.06 -8.72 -13.79
CA ARG A 195 6.32 -7.55 -13.33
C ARG A 195 6.66 -6.28 -14.12
N LEU A 196 7.91 -6.11 -14.58
CA LEU A 196 8.33 -5.01 -15.45
C LEU A 196 7.76 -5.18 -16.87
N GLU A 197 7.84 -6.38 -17.44
CA GLU A 197 7.27 -6.71 -18.76
C GLU A 197 5.73 -6.51 -18.80
N MET A 198 5.07 -6.84 -17.68
CA MET A 198 3.63 -6.64 -17.48
C MET A 198 3.22 -5.21 -17.17
N SER A 199 4.17 -4.31 -16.89
CA SER A 199 3.83 -2.96 -16.44
C SER A 199 3.38 -2.09 -17.61
N GLU A 200 2.16 -1.56 -17.53
CA GLU A 200 1.63 -0.53 -18.44
C GLU A 200 1.85 0.90 -17.90
N SER A 201 2.77 1.04 -16.94
CA SER A 201 3.17 2.35 -16.42
C SER A 201 3.75 3.25 -17.51
N ARG A 202 3.47 4.55 -17.43
CA ARG A 202 4.04 5.57 -18.31
C ARG A 202 5.55 5.63 -18.14
N SER A 203 5.99 5.71 -16.89
CA SER A 203 7.39 5.61 -16.50
C SER A 203 7.58 4.63 -15.35
N VAL A 204 8.78 4.05 -15.30
CA VAL A 204 9.25 3.20 -14.20
C VAL A 204 10.64 3.66 -13.82
N VAL A 205 10.86 3.95 -12.54
CA VAL A 205 12.14 4.46 -12.04
C VAL A 205 12.66 3.61 -10.91
N LEU A 206 13.94 3.24 -11.01
CA LEU A 206 14.72 2.64 -9.94
C LEU A 206 15.26 3.71 -9.02
N LEU A 207 15.16 3.47 -7.71
CA LEU A 207 15.96 4.12 -6.70
C LEU A 207 16.93 3.10 -6.13
N PRO A 208 18.17 3.05 -6.64
CA PRO A 208 19.15 2.09 -6.15
C PRO A 208 19.55 2.46 -4.73
N LEU A 209 19.47 1.50 -3.81
CA LEU A 209 19.90 1.69 -2.44
C LEU A 209 21.41 1.41 -2.35
N ALA A 210 22.17 2.34 -1.78
CA ALA A 210 23.58 2.13 -1.45
C ALA A 210 23.74 1.84 0.04
N LEU A 211 24.50 0.78 0.33
CA LEU A 211 24.90 0.39 1.68
C LEU A 211 25.92 1.38 2.25
N PRO A 212 26.06 1.48 3.59
CA PRO A 212 27.08 2.30 4.23
C PRO A 212 28.49 1.93 3.76
N GLY A 213 29.20 2.89 3.15
CA GLY A 213 30.56 2.70 2.63
C GLY A 213 30.63 2.07 1.22
N GLU A 214 29.49 1.79 0.59
CA GLU A 214 29.42 1.22 -0.75
C GLU A 214 29.57 2.27 -1.86
N ARG A 215 30.29 1.92 -2.93
CA ARG A 215 30.38 2.68 -4.18
C ARG A 215 29.84 1.87 -5.35
N ARG A 216 28.52 1.64 -5.34
CA ARG A 216 27.82 0.73 -6.25
C ARG A 216 28.00 1.01 -7.76
N ASN A 217 28.24 2.26 -8.15
CA ASN A 217 28.41 2.66 -9.55
C ASN A 217 29.88 2.75 -9.98
N ASP A 218 30.82 2.39 -9.11
CA ASP A 218 32.26 2.38 -9.41
C ASP A 218 32.66 0.97 -9.87
N GLN A 219 33.07 0.85 -11.13
CA GLN A 219 33.42 -0.44 -11.75
C GLN A 219 34.63 -1.12 -11.09
N PHE A 220 35.48 -0.35 -10.41
CA PHE A 220 36.68 -0.84 -9.75
C PHE A 220 36.47 -1.06 -8.24
N TYR A 221 35.26 -0.87 -7.74
CA TYR A 221 34.97 -1.00 -6.33
C TYR A 221 34.81 -2.47 -5.93
N GLU A 222 35.71 -2.92 -5.06
CA GLU A 222 35.54 -4.18 -4.32
C GLU A 222 34.86 -3.91 -2.98
N ALA A 223 33.77 -4.64 -2.71
CA ALA A 223 33.01 -4.49 -1.47
C ALA A 223 33.86 -4.90 -0.27
N SER A 224 33.93 -4.03 0.74
CA SER A 224 34.59 -4.39 1.99
C SER A 224 33.82 -5.49 2.74
N PRO A 225 34.46 -6.26 3.62
CA PRO A 225 33.78 -7.29 4.42
C PRO A 225 32.58 -6.75 5.22
N SER A 226 32.64 -5.49 5.66
CA SER A 226 31.55 -4.85 6.39
C SER A 226 30.32 -4.59 5.49
N VAL A 227 30.54 -4.22 4.23
CA VAL A 227 29.47 -4.02 3.25
C VAL A 227 28.80 -5.35 2.93
N ILE A 228 29.58 -6.40 2.68
CA ILE A 228 29.08 -7.76 2.42
C ILE A 228 28.24 -8.27 3.61
N ALA A 229 28.74 -8.12 4.84
CA ALA A 229 27.99 -8.53 6.03
C ALA A 229 26.67 -7.77 6.18
N THR A 230 26.68 -6.45 5.91
CA THR A 230 25.47 -5.62 5.98
C THR A 230 24.47 -6.03 4.90
N GLU A 231 24.93 -6.30 3.69
CA GLU A 231 24.12 -6.79 2.58
C GLU A 231 23.42 -8.11 2.93
N GLN A 232 24.15 -9.06 3.51
CA GLN A 232 23.58 -10.35 3.95
C GLN A 232 22.50 -10.17 5.02
N ILE A 233 22.72 -9.25 5.98
CA ILE A 233 21.73 -8.94 7.02
C ILE A 233 20.46 -8.35 6.39
N VAL A 234 20.59 -7.38 5.48
CA VAL A 234 19.44 -6.78 4.79
C VAL A 234 18.71 -7.82 3.94
N ARG A 235 19.45 -8.62 3.18
CA ARG A 235 18.89 -9.70 2.34
C ARG A 235 18.01 -10.64 3.18
N LYS A 236 18.53 -11.11 4.31
CA LYS A 236 17.80 -11.98 5.24
C LYS A 236 16.57 -11.30 5.83
N LYS A 237 16.70 -10.04 6.25
CA LYS A 237 15.57 -9.29 6.84
C LYS A 237 14.44 -9.04 5.85
N LEU A 238 14.78 -8.74 4.60
CA LEU A 238 13.78 -8.57 3.53
C LEU A 238 13.13 -9.89 3.14
N GLU A 239 13.85 -11.01 3.22
CA GLU A 239 13.29 -12.36 3.03
C GLU A 239 12.26 -12.69 4.13
N GLU A 240 12.64 -12.51 5.41
CA GLU A 240 11.75 -12.67 6.56
C GLU A 240 10.50 -11.77 6.44
N PHE A 241 10.70 -10.51 6.05
CA PHE A 241 9.62 -9.54 5.84
C PHE A 241 8.66 -9.97 4.73
N ARG A 242 9.19 -10.37 3.56
CA ARG A 242 8.43 -10.87 2.42
C ARG A 242 7.50 -11.99 2.84
N ASP A 243 8.05 -13.03 3.47
CA ASP A 243 7.29 -14.24 3.79
C ASP A 243 6.22 -13.98 4.84
N ALA A 244 6.53 -13.18 5.86
CA ALA A 244 5.57 -12.77 6.87
C ALA A 244 4.40 -11.99 6.24
N TRP A 245 4.70 -10.96 5.45
CA TRP A 245 3.66 -10.07 4.93
C TRP A 245 2.83 -10.66 3.79
N VAL A 246 3.41 -11.50 2.93
CA VAL A 246 2.64 -12.25 1.94
C VAL A 246 1.65 -13.18 2.65
N LYS A 247 2.08 -13.88 3.70
CA LYS A 247 1.20 -14.73 4.50
C LYS A 247 0.10 -13.93 5.20
N THR A 248 0.46 -12.85 5.90
CA THR A 248 -0.49 -11.97 6.60
C THR A 248 -1.53 -11.36 5.64
N SER A 249 -1.12 -10.98 4.43
CA SER A 249 -2.00 -10.45 3.40
C SER A 249 -3.11 -11.43 3.01
N GLN A 250 -2.77 -12.72 2.88
CA GLN A 250 -3.72 -13.78 2.59
C GLN A 250 -4.69 -14.00 3.74
N GLU A 251 -4.18 -14.08 4.97
CA GLU A 251 -4.98 -14.28 6.20
C GLU A 251 -5.98 -13.13 6.42
N MET A 252 -5.54 -11.88 6.25
CA MET A 252 -6.35 -10.68 6.47
C MET A 252 -7.22 -10.31 5.26
N LYS A 253 -7.11 -11.02 4.13
CA LYS A 253 -7.76 -10.68 2.86
C LYS A 253 -7.49 -9.21 2.46
N TYR A 254 -6.23 -8.79 2.58
CA TYR A 254 -5.80 -7.39 2.41
C TYR A 254 -6.23 -6.78 1.06
N GLN A 255 -6.37 -7.61 0.02
CA GLN A 255 -6.92 -7.23 -1.29
C GLN A 255 -8.23 -6.42 -1.23
N ARG A 256 -9.10 -6.71 -0.25
CA ARG A 256 -10.39 -6.00 -0.09
C ARG A 256 -10.24 -4.68 0.64
N ALA A 257 -9.24 -4.56 1.51
CA ALA A 257 -9.01 -3.38 2.33
C ALA A 257 -8.16 -2.33 1.60
N HIS A 258 -7.28 -2.73 0.68
CA HIS A 258 -6.28 -1.85 0.07
C HIS A 258 -6.88 -0.59 -0.57
N SER A 259 -7.88 -0.75 -1.45
CA SER A 259 -8.52 0.40 -2.12
C SER A 259 -9.24 1.33 -1.13
N THR A 260 -9.92 0.77 -0.13
CA THR A 260 -10.60 1.55 0.92
C THR A 260 -9.59 2.30 1.77
N LEU A 261 -8.49 1.66 2.17
CA LEU A 261 -7.42 2.28 2.96
C LEU A 261 -6.74 3.39 2.17
N GLY A 262 -6.46 3.19 0.89
CA GLY A 262 -5.88 4.22 0.02
C GLY A 262 -6.80 5.42 -0.16
N LEU A 263 -8.11 5.20 -0.39
CA LEU A 263 -9.07 6.29 -0.53
C LEU A 263 -9.21 7.10 0.77
N VAL A 264 -9.44 6.41 1.88
CA VAL A 264 -9.62 7.05 3.19
C VAL A 264 -8.34 7.76 3.62
N GLY A 265 -7.17 7.15 3.39
CA GLY A 265 -5.87 7.73 3.67
C GLY A 265 -5.62 9.02 2.88
N ALA A 266 -5.83 8.99 1.57
CA ALA A 266 -5.66 10.17 0.71
C ALA A 266 -6.60 11.32 1.10
N LEU A 267 -7.88 11.02 1.40
CA LEU A 267 -8.84 12.03 1.85
C LEU A 267 -8.48 12.58 3.23
N ALA A 268 -8.17 11.71 4.20
CA ALA A 268 -7.77 12.13 5.53
C ALA A 268 -6.50 12.99 5.51
N TYR A 269 -5.57 12.70 4.61
CA TYR A 269 -4.40 13.53 4.38
C TYR A 269 -4.80 14.92 3.85
N ALA A 270 -5.58 14.97 2.76
CA ALA A 270 -6.00 16.21 2.11
C ALA A 270 -6.82 17.14 3.01
N PHE A 271 -7.66 16.58 3.90
CA PHE A 271 -8.46 17.36 4.85
C PHE A 271 -7.75 17.63 6.19
N GLY A 272 -6.49 17.22 6.34
CA GLY A 272 -5.72 17.46 7.58
C GLY A 272 -6.05 16.52 8.75
N TYR A 273 -6.98 15.57 8.58
CA TYR A 273 -7.37 14.59 9.61
C TYR A 273 -6.28 13.57 9.95
N HIS A 274 -5.27 13.43 9.09
CA HIS A 274 -4.10 12.60 9.37
C HIS A 274 -3.35 13.01 10.66
N THR A 275 -3.52 14.26 11.12
CA THR A 275 -2.86 14.79 12.31
C THR A 275 -3.35 14.19 13.63
N GLU A 276 -4.61 13.75 13.68
CA GLU A 276 -5.24 13.16 14.88
C GLU A 276 -5.25 11.64 14.85
N ASN A 277 -5.46 11.03 13.67
CA ASN A 277 -5.46 9.58 13.48
C ASN A 277 -4.71 9.22 12.19
N ALA A 278 -3.42 8.92 12.30
CA ALA A 278 -2.63 8.52 11.16
C ALA A 278 -3.06 7.14 10.63
N GLY A 279 -3.59 7.12 9.41
CA GLY A 279 -3.75 5.95 8.54
C GLY A 279 -2.77 6.01 7.37
N PRO A 280 -2.60 4.91 6.61
CA PRO A 280 -1.67 4.90 5.48
C PRO A 280 -2.15 5.85 4.37
N THR A 281 -1.43 6.96 4.15
CA THR A 281 -1.71 7.95 3.09
C THR A 281 -1.59 7.31 1.71
N SER A 282 -0.49 6.58 1.50
CA SER A 282 -0.31 5.69 0.35
C SER A 282 0.02 4.29 0.86
N PRO A 283 -0.86 3.29 0.64
CA PRO A 283 -0.62 1.92 1.11
C PRO A 283 0.68 1.31 0.59
N SER A 284 1.10 1.63 -0.64
CA SER A 284 2.36 1.16 -1.21
C SER A 284 3.57 1.82 -0.53
N ALA A 285 3.53 3.14 -0.32
CA ALA A 285 4.60 3.88 0.33
C ALA A 285 4.76 3.52 1.82
N TRP A 286 3.64 3.40 2.53
CA TRP A 286 3.59 2.90 3.90
C TRP A 286 4.27 1.54 4.01
N PHE A 287 3.91 0.62 3.12
CA PHE A 287 4.43 -0.74 3.14
C PHE A 287 5.93 -0.81 2.80
N VAL A 288 6.41 -0.06 1.79
CA VAL A 288 7.84 0.02 1.47
C VAL A 288 8.63 0.65 2.61
N THR A 289 8.14 1.75 3.21
CA THR A 289 8.80 2.39 4.36
C THR A 289 8.90 1.43 5.54
N LYS A 290 7.86 0.62 5.77
CA LYS A 290 7.87 -0.41 6.81
C LYS A 290 8.92 -1.49 6.54
N ALA A 291 9.03 -1.95 5.28
CA ALA A 291 10.07 -2.90 4.88
C ALA A 291 11.47 -2.35 5.16
N LEU A 292 11.73 -1.08 4.80
CA LEU A 292 13.01 -0.41 5.06
C LEU A 292 13.30 -0.25 6.56
N ALA A 293 12.28 0.03 7.38
CA ALA A 293 12.44 0.12 8.83
C ALA A 293 12.75 -1.25 9.48
N GLU A 294 12.05 -2.31 9.08
CA GLU A 294 12.28 -3.66 9.58
C GLU A 294 13.64 -4.23 9.13
N ALA A 295 14.06 -3.92 7.90
CA ALA A 295 15.38 -4.23 7.37
C ALA A 295 16.52 -3.40 7.98
N LYS A 296 16.22 -2.52 8.95
CA LYS A 296 17.19 -1.64 9.61
C LYS A 296 17.93 -0.73 8.64
N ILE A 297 17.25 -0.29 7.58
CA ILE A 297 17.73 0.69 6.61
C ILE A 297 17.23 2.09 7.03
N ALA A 298 15.96 2.20 7.41
CA ALA A 298 15.39 3.46 7.90
C ALA A 298 15.65 3.68 9.41
N GLN A 299 15.81 4.94 9.84
CA GLN A 299 16.00 5.30 11.26
C GLN A 299 14.95 6.29 11.75
N ASN A 300 14.62 6.19 13.03
CA ASN A 300 13.78 7.17 13.75
C ASN A 300 12.43 7.43 13.06
N VAL A 301 11.93 6.43 12.33
CA VAL A 301 10.63 6.49 11.67
C VAL A 301 9.60 6.04 12.70
N SER A 302 8.86 7.00 13.25
CA SER A 302 7.70 6.70 14.08
C SER A 302 6.65 5.97 13.22
N GLU A 303 5.80 5.13 13.82
CA GLU A 303 4.70 4.48 13.09
C GLU A 303 3.81 5.51 12.37
N ARG A 304 3.69 6.72 12.93
CA ARG A 304 3.01 7.84 12.30
C ARG A 304 3.68 8.27 10.99
N ASN A 305 5.00 8.48 11.01
CA ASN A 305 5.76 8.86 9.81
C ASN A 305 5.69 7.76 8.74
N ILE A 306 5.72 6.47 9.12
CA ILE A 306 5.58 5.37 8.18
C ILE A 306 4.20 5.44 7.49
N LYS A 307 3.14 5.73 8.24
CA LYS A 307 1.77 5.83 7.70
C LYS A 307 1.56 7.07 6.85
N GLU A 308 2.17 8.18 7.20
CA GLU A 308 2.05 9.43 6.44
C GLU A 308 2.87 9.42 5.13
N ALA A 309 3.80 8.46 4.99
CA ALA A 309 4.67 8.33 3.83
C ALA A 309 3.92 8.30 2.49
N LYS A 310 4.48 9.01 1.52
CA LYS A 310 4.04 9.07 0.12
C LYS A 310 5.12 8.54 -0.81
N VAL A 311 4.73 8.26 -2.04
CA VAL A 311 5.66 7.78 -3.08
C VAL A 311 6.66 8.89 -3.46
N GLU A 312 6.23 10.15 -3.45
CA GLU A 312 7.10 11.31 -3.72
C GLU A 312 8.21 11.50 -2.68
N ASP A 313 8.00 11.06 -1.43
CA ASP A 313 8.96 11.24 -0.34
C ASP A 313 10.26 10.44 -0.56
N PHE A 314 10.24 9.45 -1.46
CA PHE A 314 11.41 8.66 -1.85
C PHE A 314 12.32 9.36 -2.88
N LEU A 315 11.79 10.31 -3.64
CA LEU A 315 12.55 11.06 -4.65
C LEU A 315 13.32 12.24 -4.06
N ARG A 316 12.93 12.69 -2.88
CA ARG A 316 13.52 13.85 -2.23
C ARG A 316 14.83 13.43 -1.56
N ASP A 317 15.91 14.11 -1.93
CA ASP A 317 17.23 13.87 -1.36
C ASP A 317 17.31 14.36 0.10
N TYR A 318 18.24 13.83 0.89
CA TYR A 318 18.44 13.96 2.34
C TYR A 318 18.78 15.38 2.82
N ARG A 319 18.05 16.41 2.39
CA ARG A 319 18.13 17.72 3.02
C ARG A 319 17.45 17.59 4.38
N PHE A 320 18.26 17.58 5.44
CA PHE A 320 17.84 17.46 6.84
C PHE A 320 16.72 18.41 7.29
N GLN A 321 16.41 19.43 6.49
CA GLN A 321 15.40 20.45 6.73
C GLN A 321 14.01 20.06 6.22
N ASP A 322 13.90 19.09 5.30
CA ASP A 322 12.61 18.72 4.73
C ASP A 322 11.89 17.70 5.63
N HIS A 323 10.66 18.06 6.03
CA HIS A 323 9.80 17.22 6.87
C HIS A 323 9.21 16.01 6.12
N ASP A 324 9.16 16.10 4.79
CA ASP A 324 8.47 15.17 3.89
C ASP A 324 9.48 14.28 3.12
N VAL A 325 10.39 13.61 3.84
CA VAL A 325 11.41 12.73 3.23
C VAL A 325 11.56 11.44 4.01
N ILE A 326 11.74 10.32 3.31
CA ILE A 326 12.07 9.04 3.93
C ILE A 326 13.48 9.08 4.51
N ARG A 327 13.58 9.11 5.85
CA ARG A 327 14.85 9.18 6.59
C ARG A 327 15.51 7.82 6.69
N LEU A 328 16.59 7.62 5.93
CA LEU A 328 17.48 6.47 6.10
C LEU A 328 18.52 6.68 7.20
N ARG A 329 19.09 5.58 7.69
CA ARG A 329 20.18 5.59 8.68
C ARG A 329 21.44 6.26 8.12
N PRO A 330 22.31 6.82 8.98
CA PRO A 330 23.60 7.35 8.55
C PRO A 330 24.38 6.36 7.68
N GLY A 331 24.91 6.85 6.56
CA GLY A 331 25.66 6.06 5.58
C GLY A 331 24.80 5.40 4.50
N TRP A 332 23.50 5.22 4.73
CA TRP A 332 22.57 4.76 3.69
C TRP A 332 22.14 5.93 2.82
N ARG A 333 21.94 5.66 1.53
CA ARG A 333 21.41 6.65 0.59
C ARG A 333 20.74 5.97 -0.60
N PHE A 334 19.74 6.63 -1.17
CA PHE A 334 19.35 6.33 -2.54
C PHE A 334 20.36 7.00 -3.48
N LEU A 335 20.79 6.26 -4.48
CA LEU A 335 21.60 6.79 -5.59
C LEU A 335 20.72 7.55 -6.57
N PRO A 336 21.30 8.30 -7.52
CA PRO A 336 20.53 8.98 -8.56
C PRO A 336 19.53 8.03 -9.22
N PRO A 337 18.27 8.47 -9.43
CA PRO A 337 17.23 7.63 -10.01
C PRO A 337 17.64 7.11 -11.39
N VAL A 338 17.33 5.85 -11.68
CA VAL A 338 17.61 5.23 -12.99
C VAL A 338 16.29 4.91 -13.68
N SER A 339 16.07 5.49 -14.85
CA SER A 339 14.85 5.27 -15.61
C SER A 339 14.90 3.93 -16.36
N PHE A 340 13.91 3.07 -16.11
CA PHE A 340 13.72 1.82 -16.87
C PHE A 340 12.96 2.08 -18.18
N ARG A 341 12.00 3.00 -18.14
CA ARG A 341 11.13 3.31 -19.27
C ARG A 341 10.65 4.75 -19.15
N GLU A 342 10.79 5.49 -20.25
CA GLU A 342 10.21 6.82 -20.46
C GLU A 342 9.42 6.75 -21.76
N ASN A 343 8.16 7.21 -21.72
CA ASN A 343 7.29 7.30 -22.89
C ASN A 343 6.83 8.73 -23.08
#